data_AF-A0A7J7N2G0-F1
#
_entry.id   AF-A0A7J7N2G0-F1
#
_cell.length_a   1.000
_cell.length_b   1.000
_cell.length_c   1.000
_cell.angle_alpha   90.00
_cell.angle_beta   90.00
_cell.angle_gamma   90.00
#
_symmetry.space_group_name_H-M   'P 1'
#
loop_
_entity.id
_entity.type
_entity.pdbx_description
1 polymer ?
#
loop_
_entity_poly.entity_id
_entity_poly.type
_entity_poly.pdbx_seq_one_letter_code
_entity_poly.pdbx_strand_id
1 'polypeptide(L)'
;MQKPECFKGFVAQADEFGVKRNSGLFIQVVKVMGSMNKATTDAKVVLYKSYGVRYLWVARGDTSQVQEASGEMGLVAPWCDQLLVLSHPYIRGFWTQCGWNSTMEGAFAGIPMLTLPIFFDQVLNSKQIVDDWKVGMRAKESGNETMVKREDIATTVQRFMDLDGDESKEMR
;
A
#
# COMPACT_ATOMS: atom_id res chain seq x y z
N MET A 1 24.61 0.72 -5.68
CA MET A 1 24.00 1.71 -6.60
C MET A 1 23.38 0.94 -7.76
N GLN A 2 22.19 0.35 -7.57
CA GLN A 2 21.37 -0.27 -8.63
C GLN A 2 20.21 0.68 -8.87
N LYS A 3 20.24 1.35 -10.01
CA LYS A 3 19.61 2.65 -10.28
C LYS A 3 18.92 2.52 -11.68
N PRO A 4 17.82 3.23 -11.94
CA PRO A 4 16.85 3.16 -13.07
C PRO A 4 16.11 1.90 -13.58
N GLU A 5 16.69 0.70 -13.64
CA GLU A 5 16.04 -0.36 -14.44
C GLU A 5 14.74 -0.93 -13.85
N CYS A 6 14.63 -1.04 -12.53
CA CYS A 6 13.40 -1.49 -11.86
C CYS A 6 12.23 -0.51 -12.06
N PHE A 7 12.50 0.80 -12.10
CA PHE A 7 11.47 1.82 -12.32
C PHE A 7 11.03 1.83 -13.79
N LYS A 8 11.97 1.74 -14.74
CA LYS A 8 11.63 1.60 -16.16
C LYS A 8 10.85 0.31 -16.42
N GLY A 9 11.24 -0.79 -15.78
CA GLY A 9 10.50 -2.05 -15.84
C GLY A 9 9.09 -1.92 -15.26
N PHE A 10 8.91 -1.22 -14.14
CA PHE A 10 7.59 -0.96 -13.56
C PHE A 10 6.71 -0.07 -14.42
N VAL A 11 7.25 1.03 -14.97
CA VAL A 11 6.50 1.93 -15.86
C VAL A 11 6.18 1.23 -17.18
N ALA A 12 7.16 0.54 -17.78
CA ALA A 12 6.96 -0.26 -18.98
C ALA A 12 5.96 -1.41 -18.74
N GLN A 13 6.02 -2.09 -17.60
CA GLN A 13 5.02 -3.09 -17.22
C GLN A 13 3.67 -2.45 -16.94
N ALA A 14 3.58 -1.31 -16.24
CA ALA A 14 2.31 -0.63 -16.00
C ALA A 14 1.63 -0.19 -17.31
N ASP A 15 2.43 0.26 -18.28
CA ASP A 15 1.99 0.60 -19.63
C ASP A 15 1.67 -0.67 -20.48
N GLU A 16 2.45 -1.76 -20.38
CA GLU A 16 2.23 -3.06 -21.05
C GLU A 16 1.06 -3.86 -20.48
N PHE A 17 0.78 -3.73 -19.17
CA PHE A 17 -0.38 -4.33 -18.49
C PHE A 17 -1.71 -3.64 -18.87
N GLY A 18 -1.67 -2.65 -19.77
CA GLY A 18 -2.86 -2.04 -20.36
C GLY A 18 -3.71 -1.27 -19.34
N VAL A 19 -3.09 -0.72 -18.29
CA VAL A 19 -3.84 0.02 -17.26
C VAL A 19 -4.34 1.33 -17.87
N LYS A 20 -5.65 1.37 -18.16
CA LYS A 20 -6.30 2.59 -18.63
C LYS A 20 -6.25 3.63 -17.50
N ARG A 21 -6.08 4.91 -17.85
CA ARG A 21 -6.10 6.07 -16.93
C ARG A 21 -7.27 6.09 -15.93
N ASN A 22 -8.38 5.39 -16.23
CA ASN A 22 -9.61 5.32 -15.43
C ASN A 22 -9.91 3.94 -14.80
N SER A 23 -9.03 2.94 -14.90
CA SER A 23 -9.25 1.63 -14.28
C SER A 23 -8.42 1.46 -13.01
N GLY A 24 -9.02 1.79 -11.86
CA GLY A 24 -8.79 1.18 -10.54
C GLY A 24 -7.35 0.98 -10.05
N LEU A 25 -6.96 1.85 -9.12
CA LEU A 25 -5.90 1.79 -8.10
C LEU A 25 -4.69 0.85 -8.27
N PHE A 26 -3.51 1.45 -8.08
CA PHE A 26 -2.33 0.79 -7.52
C PHE A 26 -2.13 1.17 -6.05
N ILE A 27 -2.03 0.17 -5.18
CA ILE A 27 -1.50 0.32 -3.82
C ILE A 27 -0.01 0.00 -3.85
N GLN A 28 0.80 0.96 -3.38
CA GLN A 28 2.18 0.70 -3.05
C GLN A 28 2.28 0.23 -1.58
N VAL A 29 2.87 -0.94 -1.33
CA VAL A 29 3.25 -1.39 0.02
C VAL A 29 4.77 -1.37 0.09
N VAL A 30 5.38 -0.47 0.86
CA VAL A 30 6.86 -0.42 0.92
C VAL A 30 7.46 -0.25 2.31
N LYS A 31 8.52 -1.05 2.46
CA LYS A 31 9.59 -1.06 3.44
C LYS A 31 9.23 -1.61 4.82
N VAL A 32 9.04 -2.93 4.86
CA VAL A 32 9.23 -3.64 6.13
C VAL A 32 10.72 -3.62 6.47
N MET A 33 11.09 -2.93 7.56
CA MET A 33 12.39 -3.10 8.21
C MET A 33 12.22 -4.29 9.16
N GLY A 34 12.43 -5.50 8.64
CA GLY A 34 12.18 -6.76 9.34
C GLY A 34 11.27 -7.70 8.54
N SER A 35 11.19 -8.96 8.93
CA SER A 35 10.25 -9.91 8.32
C SER A 35 8.85 -9.60 8.86
N MET A 36 7.92 -9.18 8.01
CA MET A 36 6.49 -9.20 8.36
C MET A 36 6.12 -10.66 8.61
N ASN A 37 5.28 -10.94 9.62
CA ASN A 37 4.77 -12.29 9.81
C ASN A 37 4.07 -12.73 8.51
N LYS A 38 4.39 -13.95 8.03
CA LYS A 38 3.81 -14.57 6.83
C LYS A 38 2.29 -14.42 6.78
N ALA A 39 1.62 -14.54 7.93
CA ALA A 39 0.16 -14.37 8.03
C ALA A 39 -0.33 -12.99 7.59
N THR A 40 0.39 -11.91 7.93
CA THR A 40 0.03 -10.54 7.54
C THR A 40 0.29 -10.30 6.06
N THR A 41 1.37 -10.86 5.52
CA THR A 41 1.69 -10.80 4.08
C THR A 41 0.65 -11.53 3.26
N ASP A 42 0.32 -12.77 3.62
CA ASP A 42 -0.67 -13.60 2.94
C ASP A 42 -2.06 -12.94 2.98
N ALA A 43 -2.44 -12.36 4.13
CA ALA A 43 -3.70 -11.64 4.26
C ALA A 43 -3.78 -10.44 3.30
N LYS A 44 -2.72 -9.63 3.18
CA LYS A 44 -2.71 -8.50 2.23
C LYS A 44 -2.84 -8.97 0.78
N VAL A 45 -2.08 -10.00 0.39
CA VAL A 45 -2.13 -10.56 -0.97
C VAL A 45 -3.51 -11.12 -1.30
N VAL A 46 -4.13 -11.85 -0.36
CA VAL A 46 -5.50 -12.35 -0.52
C VAL A 46 -6.50 -11.21 -0.71
N LEU A 47 -6.38 -10.15 0.08
CA LEU A 47 -7.26 -8.98 -0.04
C LEU A 47 -7.10 -8.29 -1.40
N TYR A 48 -5.88 -8.07 -1.86
CA TYR A 48 -5.67 -7.48 -3.18
C TYR A 48 -6.29 -8.31 -4.30
N LYS A 49 -6.12 -9.63 -4.24
CA LYS A 49 -6.70 -10.56 -5.20
C LYS A 49 -8.23 -10.57 -5.17
N SER A 50 -8.84 -10.60 -3.98
CA SER A 50 -10.30 -10.62 -3.87
C SER A 50 -10.96 -9.37 -4.42
N TYR A 51 -10.29 -8.23 -4.34
CA TYR A 51 -10.79 -6.95 -4.83
C TYR A 51 -10.35 -6.61 -6.27
N GLY A 52 -9.60 -7.51 -6.94
CA GLY A 52 -9.13 -7.25 -8.31
C GLY A 52 -8.15 -6.08 -8.41
N VAL A 53 -7.41 -5.81 -7.34
CA VAL A 53 -6.56 -4.63 -7.19
C VAL A 53 -5.15 -4.96 -7.64
N ARG A 54 -4.58 -4.09 -8.49
CA ARG A 54 -3.17 -4.19 -8.85
C ARG A 54 -2.31 -3.55 -7.76
N TYR A 55 -1.16 -4.14 -7.45
CA TYR A 55 -0.29 -3.61 -6.41
C TYR A 55 1.19 -3.76 -6.74
N LEU A 56 1.99 -2.84 -6.18
CA LEU A 56 3.44 -2.95 -6.15
C LEU A 56 3.89 -3.25 -4.73
N TRP A 57 4.51 -4.40 -4.56
CA TRP A 57 5.11 -4.82 -3.30
C TRP A 57 6.61 -4.61 -3.36
N VAL A 58 7.16 -3.78 -2.47
CA VAL A 58 8.62 -3.60 -2.38
C VAL A 58 9.13 -4.09 -1.04
N ALA A 59 9.86 -5.19 -1.09
CA ALA A 59 10.44 -5.85 0.07
C ALA A 59 11.86 -6.32 -0.22
N ARG A 60 12.73 -6.24 0.78
CA ARG A 60 14.11 -6.76 0.70
C ARG A 60 14.14 -8.18 1.23
N GLY A 61 14.96 -9.04 0.64
CA GLY A 61 15.12 -10.45 1.04
C GLY A 61 14.45 -11.41 0.08
N ASP A 62 14.14 -12.62 0.55
CA ASP A 62 13.43 -13.62 -0.25
C ASP A 62 11.96 -13.23 -0.42
N THR A 63 11.57 -12.94 -1.67
CA THR A 63 10.22 -12.55 -2.07
C THR A 63 9.51 -13.62 -2.90
N SER A 64 10.08 -14.82 -3.04
CA SER A 64 9.56 -15.91 -3.88
C SER A 64 8.09 -16.24 -3.59
N GLN A 65 7.75 -16.41 -2.31
CA GLN A 65 6.39 -16.70 -1.86
C GLN A 65 5.40 -15.59 -2.21
N VAL A 66 5.81 -14.33 -2.03
CA VAL A 66 4.94 -13.17 -2.35
C VAL A 66 4.76 -13.06 -3.86
N GLN A 67 5.81 -13.34 -4.64
CA GLN A 67 5.77 -13.27 -6.09
C GLN A 67 4.86 -14.36 -6.67
N GLU A 68 4.99 -15.60 -6.21
CA GLU A 68 4.08 -16.70 -6.57
C GLU A 68 2.64 -16.38 -6.16
N ALA A 69 2.44 -15.91 -4.92
CA ALA A 69 1.13 -15.54 -4.42
C ALA A 69 0.55 -14.31 -5.12
N SER A 70 1.35 -13.47 -5.79
CA SER A 70 0.87 -12.28 -6.49
C SER A 70 0.33 -12.57 -7.89
N GLY A 71 0.91 -13.55 -8.60
CA GLY A 71 0.53 -13.86 -9.98
C GLY A 71 0.58 -12.61 -10.88
N GLU A 72 -0.39 -12.46 -11.77
CA GLU A 72 -0.47 -11.33 -12.73
C GLU A 72 -1.00 -10.02 -12.10
N MET A 73 -1.48 -10.06 -10.85
CA MET A 73 -2.11 -8.93 -10.18
C MET A 73 -1.11 -8.06 -9.41
N GLY A 74 0.05 -8.62 -9.02
CA GLY A 74 1.02 -7.92 -8.20
C GLY A 74 2.42 -7.97 -8.77
N LEU A 75 3.09 -6.82 -8.79
CA LEU A 75 4.51 -6.72 -9.09
C LEU A 75 5.29 -6.73 -7.78
N VAL A 76 6.34 -7.54 -7.70
CA VAL A 76 7.21 -7.62 -6.53
C VAL A 76 8.61 -7.17 -6.91
N ALA A 77 9.13 -6.16 -6.23
CA ALA A 77 10.45 -5.60 -6.48
C ALA A 77 11.30 -5.58 -5.20
N PRO A 78 12.62 -5.81 -5.30
CA PRO A 78 13.51 -5.72 -4.14
C PRO A 78 13.74 -4.28 -3.68
N TRP A 79 13.54 -3.32 -4.58
CA TRP A 79 13.73 -1.90 -4.35
C TRP A 79 12.95 -1.06 -5.37
N CYS A 80 12.57 0.16 -5.00
CA CYS A 80 12.04 1.18 -5.88
C CYS A 80 12.47 2.58 -5.40
N ASP A 81 12.39 3.57 -6.30
CA ASP A 81 12.36 4.98 -5.91
C ASP A 81 10.94 5.30 -5.41
N GLN A 82 10.73 5.24 -4.09
CA GLN A 82 9.40 5.32 -3.49
C GLN A 82 8.70 6.62 -3.85
N LEU A 83 9.37 7.77 -3.69
CA LEU A 83 8.78 9.07 -4.00
C LEU A 83 8.36 9.18 -5.47
N LEU A 84 9.21 8.71 -6.40
CA LEU A 84 8.89 8.72 -7.82
C LEU A 84 7.69 7.82 -8.14
N VAL A 85 7.59 6.65 -7.50
CA VAL A 85 6.43 5.76 -7.66
C VAL A 85 5.17 6.42 -7.08
N LEU A 86 5.21 6.92 -5.83
CA LEU A 86 4.05 7.55 -5.18
C LEU A 86 3.53 8.76 -5.97
N SER A 87 4.43 9.49 -6.64
CA SER A 87 4.09 10.65 -7.48
C SER A 87 3.55 10.25 -8.85
N HIS A 88 3.52 8.96 -9.19
CA HIS A 88 3.09 8.49 -10.50
C HIS A 88 1.55 8.61 -10.65
N PRO A 89 1.02 9.12 -11.79
CA PRO A 89 -0.41 9.33 -11.98
C PRO A 89 -1.30 8.09 -11.92
N TYR A 90 -0.73 6.88 -11.84
CA TYR A 90 -1.48 5.64 -11.66
C TYR A 90 -1.54 5.19 -10.19
N ILE A 91 -0.66 5.70 -9.34
CA ILE A 91 -0.76 5.48 -7.90
C ILE A 91 -1.88 6.33 -7.34
N ARG A 92 -2.71 5.72 -6.50
CA ARG A 92 -3.93 6.33 -5.97
C ARG A 92 -4.12 6.04 -4.49
N GLY A 93 -3.27 5.20 -3.90
CA GLY A 93 -3.28 4.90 -2.48
C GLY A 93 -1.95 4.30 -2.03
N PHE A 94 -1.58 4.60 -0.80
CA PHE A 94 -0.32 4.14 -0.21
C PHE A 94 -0.57 3.37 1.08
N TRP A 95 -0.29 2.07 1.07
CA TRP A 95 -0.43 1.26 2.28
C TRP A 95 0.90 1.23 3.04
N THR A 96 0.95 1.96 4.15
CA THR A 96 2.17 2.25 4.89
C THR A 96 2.14 1.70 6.32
N GLN A 97 3.30 1.29 6.81
CA GLN A 97 3.52 1.01 8.24
C GLN A 97 3.69 2.29 9.06
N CYS A 98 3.61 3.48 8.44
CA CYS A 98 3.73 4.77 9.11
C CYS A 98 5.14 5.08 9.65
N GLY A 99 6.19 4.59 8.98
CA GLY A 99 7.53 5.13 9.20
C GLY A 99 7.58 6.60 8.77
N TRP A 100 8.28 7.46 9.52
CA TRP A 100 8.23 8.92 9.29
C TRP A 100 8.63 9.33 7.86
N ASN A 101 9.73 8.78 7.32
CA ASN A 101 10.15 9.09 5.95
C ASN A 101 9.10 8.70 4.91
N SER A 102 8.53 7.50 5.02
CA SER A 102 7.47 7.04 4.11
C SER A 102 6.22 7.90 4.24
N THR A 103 5.86 8.29 5.46
CA THR A 103 4.74 9.19 5.75
C THR A 103 4.91 10.54 5.05
N MET A 104 6.10 11.12 5.14
CA MET A 104 6.42 12.38 4.47
C MET A 104 6.42 12.27 2.94
N GLU A 105 6.94 11.17 2.38
CA GLU A 105 6.89 10.92 0.93
C GLU A 105 5.44 10.76 0.43
N GLY A 106 4.58 10.07 1.18
CA GLY A 106 3.15 9.93 0.88
C GLY A 106 2.40 11.26 0.95
N ALA A 107 2.65 12.04 2.01
CA ALA A 107 2.07 13.38 2.17
C ALA A 107 2.53 14.33 1.05
N PHE A 108 3.82 14.30 0.69
CA PHE A 108 4.35 15.11 -0.40
C PHE A 108 3.73 14.73 -1.76
N ALA A 109 3.53 13.44 -2.01
CA ALA A 109 2.90 12.96 -3.23
C ALA A 109 1.38 13.25 -3.29
N GLY A 110 0.77 13.70 -2.18
CA GLY A 110 -0.66 14.05 -2.13
C GLY A 110 -1.58 12.85 -2.35
N ILE A 111 -1.16 11.65 -1.91
CA ILE A 111 -1.97 10.44 -2.07
C ILE A 111 -2.52 9.96 -0.72
N PRO A 112 -3.78 9.46 -0.69
CA PRO A 112 -4.35 8.87 0.52
C PRO A 112 -3.50 7.73 1.06
N MET A 113 -3.44 7.61 2.40
CA MET A 113 -2.64 6.61 3.09
C MET A 113 -3.50 5.60 3.87
N LEU A 114 -3.32 4.31 3.59
CA LEU A 114 -3.86 3.23 4.42
C LEU A 114 -2.80 2.83 5.44
N THR A 115 -3.09 3.06 6.72
CA THR A 115 -2.12 2.93 7.81
C THR A 115 -2.24 1.57 8.50
N LEU A 116 -1.11 0.87 8.66
CA LEU A 116 -0.97 -0.36 9.46
C LEU A 116 0.33 -0.30 10.29
N PRO A 117 0.34 0.50 11.36
CA PRO A 117 1.53 0.65 12.20
C PRO A 117 1.90 -0.67 12.88
N ILE A 118 3.20 -0.96 13.00
CA ILE A 118 3.70 -2.20 13.62
C ILE A 118 4.17 -1.92 15.05
N PHE A 119 5.00 -0.88 15.29
CA PHE A 119 5.51 -0.56 16.62
C PHE A 119 6.04 0.89 16.76
N PHE A 120 6.28 1.32 18.01
CA PHE A 120 6.90 2.62 18.39
C PHE A 120 6.20 3.86 17.79
N ASP A 121 6.97 4.74 17.16
CA ASP A 121 6.57 6.02 16.59
C ASP A 121 5.53 5.86 15.48
N GLN A 122 5.48 4.69 14.83
CA GLN A 122 4.51 4.39 13.79
C GLN A 122 3.05 4.54 14.25
N VAL A 123 2.75 4.25 15.52
CA VAL A 123 1.40 4.39 16.07
C VAL A 123 1.01 5.86 16.15
N LEU A 124 1.94 6.72 16.56
CA LEU A 124 1.74 8.16 16.62
C LEU A 124 1.65 8.75 15.21
N ASN A 125 2.51 8.33 14.29
CA ASN A 125 2.45 8.75 12.89
C ASN A 125 1.12 8.34 12.23
N SER A 126 0.62 7.13 12.50
CA SER A 126 -0.71 6.70 12.05
C SER A 126 -1.82 7.58 12.63
N LYS A 127 -1.73 7.94 13.91
CA LYS A 127 -2.69 8.86 14.54
C LYS A 127 -2.65 10.22 13.84
N GLN A 128 -1.48 10.77 13.57
CA GLN A 128 -1.32 12.04 12.90
C GLN A 128 -1.90 12.03 11.47
N ILE A 129 -1.64 10.98 10.70
CA ILE A 129 -2.19 10.82 9.33
C ILE A 129 -3.73 10.80 9.35
N VAL A 130 -4.32 10.02 10.25
CA VAL A 130 -5.77 9.70 10.25
C VAL A 130 -6.57 10.75 11.02
N ASP A 131 -6.10 11.15 12.20
CA ASP A 131 -6.86 11.99 13.13
C ASP A 131 -6.60 13.48 12.87
N ASP A 132 -5.37 13.88 12.56
CA ASP A 132 -5.00 15.29 12.46
C ASP A 132 -5.02 15.77 11.00
N TRP A 133 -4.35 15.03 10.10
CA TRP A 133 -4.24 15.41 8.69
C TRP A 133 -5.46 15.01 7.86
N LYS A 134 -6.22 14.00 8.30
CA LYS A 134 -7.38 13.47 7.58
C LYS A 134 -7.07 12.97 6.15
N VAL A 135 -5.83 12.59 5.88
CA VAL A 135 -5.37 12.09 4.56
C VAL A 135 -5.20 10.57 4.53
N GLY A 136 -5.86 9.85 5.43
CA GLY A 136 -5.72 8.40 5.49
C GLY A 136 -6.73 7.69 6.36
N MET A 137 -6.78 6.37 6.18
CA MET A 137 -7.57 5.44 6.97
C MET A 137 -6.67 4.51 7.76
N ARG A 138 -7.12 4.07 8.94
CA ARG A 138 -6.45 2.99 9.66
C ARG A 138 -7.03 1.66 9.23
N ALA A 139 -6.20 0.77 8.71
CA ALA A 139 -6.53 -0.65 8.56
C ALA A 139 -6.65 -1.24 9.98
N LYS A 140 -7.77 -0.98 10.65
CA LYS A 140 -7.88 -1.12 12.10
C LYS A 140 -8.19 -2.56 12.52
N GLU A 141 -7.49 -2.97 13.58
CA GLU A 141 -7.96 -3.85 14.65
C GLU A 141 -9.23 -3.28 15.28
N SER A 142 -10.33 -4.03 15.25
CA SER A 142 -11.47 -3.72 16.11
C SER A 142 -11.01 -3.66 17.57
N GLY A 143 -11.58 -2.73 18.34
CA GLY A 143 -11.04 -2.30 19.63
C GLY A 143 -10.83 -3.42 20.66
N ASN A 144 -9.86 -3.22 21.56
CA ASN A 144 -9.59 -3.99 22.79
C ASN A 144 -9.50 -5.53 22.70
N GLU A 145 -9.66 -6.15 21.54
CA GLU A 145 -9.52 -7.59 21.34
C GLU A 145 -8.36 -7.87 20.39
N THR A 146 -7.42 -8.66 20.89
CA THR A 146 -6.11 -9.02 20.31
C THR A 146 -6.15 -9.83 19.01
N MET A 147 -7.24 -9.79 18.24
CA MET A 147 -7.39 -10.55 17.01
C MET A 147 -8.11 -9.74 15.93
N VAL A 148 -7.35 -9.29 14.92
CA VAL A 148 -7.90 -8.69 13.71
C VAL A 148 -8.77 -9.72 12.98
N LYS A 149 -10.05 -9.44 12.77
CA LYS A 149 -10.88 -10.20 11.84
C LYS A 149 -10.53 -9.81 10.41
N ARG A 150 -10.35 -10.79 9.52
CA ARG A 150 -9.97 -10.54 8.12
C ARG A 150 -11.01 -9.67 7.41
N GLU A 151 -12.26 -9.78 7.82
CA GLU A 151 -13.43 -9.07 7.32
C GLU A 151 -13.34 -7.56 7.59
N ASP A 152 -12.78 -7.14 8.72
CA ASP A 152 -12.64 -5.73 9.10
C ASP A 152 -11.57 -5.04 8.22
N ILE A 153 -10.45 -5.74 7.98
CA ILE A 153 -9.42 -5.25 7.05
C ILE A 153 -10.00 -5.17 5.64
N ALA A 154 -10.73 -6.21 5.21
CA ALA A 154 -11.33 -6.26 3.88
C ALA A 154 -12.26 -5.08 3.64
N THR A 155 -13.16 -4.82 4.59
CA THR A 155 -14.10 -3.69 4.54
C THR A 155 -13.37 -2.35 4.50
N THR A 156 -12.30 -2.20 5.29
CA THR A 156 -11.52 -0.95 5.31
C THR A 156 -10.78 -0.74 3.99
N VAL A 157 -10.16 -1.80 3.46
CA VAL A 157 -9.51 -1.76 2.14
C VAL A 157 -10.54 -1.37 1.10
N GLN A 158 -11.70 -2.06 1.05
CA GLN A 158 -12.77 -1.75 0.10
C GLN A 158 -13.20 -0.29 0.11
N ARG A 159 -13.42 0.29 1.30
CA ARG A 159 -13.75 1.71 1.46
C ARG A 159 -12.63 2.62 0.96
N PHE A 160 -11.38 2.28 1.28
CA PHE A 160 -10.22 3.00 0.79
C PHE A 160 -10.03 2.90 -0.74
N MET A 161 -10.46 1.79 -1.34
CA MET A 161 -10.41 1.57 -2.79
C MET A 161 -11.54 2.26 -3.55
N ASP A 162 -12.65 2.56 -2.88
CA ASP A 162 -13.82 3.19 -3.51
C ASP A 162 -13.52 4.67 -3.79
N LEU A 163 -13.04 4.95 -5.00
CA LEU A 163 -12.60 6.29 -5.39
C LEU A 163 -13.72 7.30 -5.57
N ASP A 164 -14.94 6.79 -5.76
CA ASP A 164 -16.14 7.61 -5.91
C ASP A 164 -16.87 7.81 -4.58
N GLY A 165 -16.49 7.05 -3.54
CA GLY A 165 -16.94 7.21 -2.17
C GLY A 165 -16.49 8.54 -1.56
N ASP A 166 -17.35 9.12 -0.72
CA ASP A 166 -17.13 10.44 -0.13
C ASP A 166 -15.85 10.49 0.72
N GLU A 167 -15.55 9.43 1.47
CA GLU A 167 -14.35 9.35 2.31
C GLU A 167 -13.06 9.42 1.48
N SER A 168 -13.03 8.81 0.30
CA SER A 168 -11.87 8.85 -0.61
C SER A 168 -11.67 10.21 -1.26
N LYS A 169 -12.74 11.01 -1.41
CA LYS A 169 -12.66 12.39 -1.92
C LYS A 169 -12.16 13.35 -0.85
N GLU A 170 -12.53 13.14 0.42
CA GLU A 170 -12.08 13.98 1.53
C GLU A 170 -10.59 13.82 1.85
N MET A 171 -9.98 12.67 1.51
CA MET A 171 -8.56 12.40 1.76
C MET A 171 -7.60 12.97 0.68
N ARG A 172 -8.10 13.61 -0.38
CA ARG A 172 -7.33 14.05 -1.56
C ARG A 172 -7.18 15.56 -1.67
#